data_AF-A0A350CSP3-F1
#
_entry.id   AF-A0A350CSP3-F1
#
_cell.length_a   1.000
_cell.length_b   1.000
_cell.length_c   1.000
_cell.angle_alpha   90.00
_cell.angle_beta   90.00
_cell.angle_gamma   90.00
#
_symmetry.space_group_name_H-M   'P 1'
#
loop_
_entity.id
_entity.type
_entity.pdbx_description
1 polymer ?
#
loop_
_entity_poly.entity_id
_entity_poly.type
_entity_poly.pdbx_seq_one_letter_code
_entity_poly.pdbx_strand_id
1 'polypeptide(L)'
;MQHFERRRDRFDLFDRMDSPAVNLAFTLDLPDFRPWCRQQQLGPFHVLLCAVLRAVLAIPNFRYRVFEGEVIEVERLMPSFTVTNQHHDLNFALFDWSDDLREFVARSVAARDEASAMQELNDKYAALSPRQVKDQVFITCIPWLDFTSIQHPAATLGAPDIPSLAWGRFRDGPDGRLALPFSVQAHHGFVDGYHIHLLARRIAAELDGFMA
;
A
#
# COMPACT_ATOMS: atom_id res chain seq x y z
N MET A 1 7.79 6.40 -18.50
CA MET A 1 8.82 7.45 -18.30
C MET A 1 8.44 8.91 -18.66
N GLN A 2 7.59 9.22 -19.64
CA GLN A 2 7.28 10.62 -20.01
C GLN A 2 6.77 11.51 -18.84
N HIS A 3 5.99 10.94 -17.92
CA HIS A 3 5.50 11.67 -16.74
C HIS A 3 6.63 12.01 -15.76
N PHE A 4 7.63 11.13 -15.63
CA PHE A 4 8.80 11.37 -14.79
C PHE A 4 9.63 12.54 -15.30
N GLU A 5 9.82 12.69 -16.61
CA GLU A 5 10.59 13.81 -17.18
C GLU A 5 10.04 15.18 -16.77
N ARG A 6 8.71 15.30 -16.60
CA ARG A 6 8.06 16.54 -16.13
C ARG A 6 8.32 16.85 -14.65
N ARG A 7 8.83 15.88 -13.90
CA ARG A 7 9.15 15.95 -12.48
C ARG A 7 10.64 15.83 -12.19
N ARG A 8 11.49 15.74 -13.21
CA ARG A 8 12.93 15.53 -13.04
C ARG A 8 13.57 16.58 -12.14
N ASP A 9 13.16 17.83 -12.28
CA ASP A 9 13.58 18.94 -11.40
C ASP A 9 13.19 18.74 -9.93
N ARG A 10 11.99 18.22 -9.64
CA ARG A 10 11.57 17.89 -8.27
C ARG A 10 12.36 16.71 -7.74
N PHE A 11 12.53 15.67 -8.57
CA PHE A 11 13.32 14.50 -8.21
C PHE A 11 14.75 14.89 -7.83
N ASP A 12 15.44 15.62 -8.70
CA ASP A 12 16.82 16.07 -8.50
C ASP A 12 17.00 16.93 -7.23
N LEU A 13 15.95 17.68 -6.83
CA LEU A 13 15.94 18.46 -5.60
C LEU A 13 15.81 17.58 -4.36
N PHE A 14 14.79 16.73 -4.32
CA PHE A 14 14.46 15.94 -3.12
C PHE A 14 15.45 14.80 -2.91
N ASP A 15 15.90 14.13 -3.98
CA ASP A 15 16.81 12.97 -3.92
C ASP A 15 18.18 13.32 -3.29
N ARG A 16 18.55 14.62 -3.26
CA ARG A 16 19.78 15.11 -2.60
C ARG A 16 19.62 15.35 -1.10
N MET A 17 18.42 15.20 -0.54
CA MET A 17 18.16 15.41 0.88
C MET A 17 18.46 14.14 1.69
N ASP A 18 18.74 14.30 2.98
CA ASP A 18 18.93 13.16 3.90
C ASP A 18 17.72 12.22 3.92
N SER A 19 16.53 12.77 3.69
CA SER A 19 15.29 12.03 3.47
C SER A 19 14.43 12.72 2.41
N PRO A 20 14.19 12.09 1.25
CA PRO A 20 13.23 12.58 0.28
C PRO A 20 11.79 12.17 0.61
N ALA A 21 11.51 11.63 1.80
CA ALA A 21 10.18 11.13 2.15
C ALA A 21 9.18 12.28 2.35
N VAL A 22 8.00 12.15 1.72
CA VAL A 22 6.79 12.83 2.17
C VAL A 22 5.88 11.81 2.84
N ASN A 23 5.29 12.17 3.97
CA ASN A 23 4.34 11.32 4.70
C ASN A 23 3.12 12.15 5.11
N LEU A 24 1.93 11.70 4.70
CA LEU A 24 0.66 12.33 5.04
C LEU A 24 -0.27 11.30 5.69
N ALA A 25 -0.79 11.65 6.87
CA ALA A 25 -1.88 10.94 7.53
C ALA A 25 -3.16 11.79 7.45
N PHE A 26 -4.27 11.18 7.05
CA PHE A 26 -5.57 11.84 6.92
C PHE A 26 -6.72 10.84 7.12
N THR A 27 -7.94 11.35 7.33
CA THR A 27 -9.13 10.50 7.31
C THR A 27 -9.53 10.25 5.86
N LEU A 28 -9.58 8.98 5.46
CA LEU A 28 -10.01 8.55 4.14
C LEU A 28 -11.51 8.20 4.19
N ASP A 29 -12.31 8.85 3.34
CA ASP A 29 -13.74 8.60 3.20
C ASP A 29 -14.04 7.71 1.99
N LEU A 30 -14.53 6.50 2.24
CA LEU A 30 -14.83 5.48 1.23
C LEU A 30 -16.32 5.18 1.15
N PRO A 31 -16.82 4.67 0.02
CA PRO A 31 -18.14 4.04 0.02
C PRO A 31 -18.12 2.84 1.00
N ASP A 32 -19.22 2.59 1.72
CA ASP A 32 -19.26 1.48 2.67
C ASP A 32 -19.42 0.14 1.94
N PHE A 33 -18.29 -0.54 1.75
CA PHE A 33 -18.19 -1.81 1.06
C PHE A 33 -18.34 -3.04 1.98
N ARG A 34 -18.46 -2.84 3.30
CA ARG A 34 -18.56 -3.96 4.27
C ARG A 34 -19.82 -4.83 4.06
N PRO A 35 -21.02 -4.27 3.77
CA PRO A 35 -22.20 -5.08 3.50
C PRO A 35 -22.04 -5.94 2.25
N TRP A 36 -21.46 -5.38 1.18
CA TRP A 36 -21.16 -6.12 -0.05
C TRP A 36 -20.15 -7.24 0.21
N CYS A 37 -19.07 -6.97 0.95
CA CYS A 37 -18.09 -8.00 1.34
C CYS A 37 -18.75 -9.17 2.09
N ARG A 38 -19.69 -8.89 3.00
CA ARG A 38 -20.43 -9.93 3.73
C ARG A 38 -21.25 -10.80 2.77
N GLN A 39 -21.94 -10.20 1.80
CA GLN A 39 -22.73 -10.93 0.79
C GLN A 39 -21.84 -11.79 -0.11
N GLN A 40 -20.66 -11.29 -0.47
CA GLN A 40 -19.70 -12.00 -1.33
C GLN A 40 -18.78 -12.97 -0.57
N GLN A 41 -18.88 -13.03 0.76
CA GLN A 41 -18.01 -13.81 1.65
C GLN A 41 -16.52 -13.46 1.50
N LEU A 42 -16.22 -12.17 1.30
CA LEU A 42 -14.86 -11.65 1.16
C LEU A 42 -14.45 -10.87 2.41
N GLY A 43 -13.19 -11.00 2.81
CA GLY A 43 -12.62 -10.25 3.93
C GLY A 43 -12.39 -8.78 3.58
N PRO A 44 -12.96 -7.79 4.31
CA PRO A 44 -12.86 -6.38 3.96
C PRO A 44 -11.42 -5.84 3.85
N PHE A 45 -10.50 -6.35 4.67
CA PHE A 45 -9.07 -6.00 4.58
C PHE A 45 -8.49 -6.34 3.20
N HIS A 46 -8.75 -7.55 2.69
CA HIS A 46 -8.18 -8.05 1.44
C HIS A 46 -8.79 -7.35 0.22
N VAL A 47 -10.07 -6.96 0.31
CA VAL A 47 -10.73 -6.16 -0.73
C VAL A 47 -10.16 -4.73 -0.77
N LEU A 48 -9.99 -4.08 0.38
CA LEU A 48 -9.36 -2.77 0.44
C LEU A 48 -7.90 -2.82 -0.04
N LEU A 49 -7.15 -3.85 0.34
CA LEU A 49 -5.80 -4.09 -0.16
C LEU A 49 -5.78 -4.14 -1.70
N CYS A 50 -6.69 -4.89 -2.33
CA CYS A 50 -6.80 -4.95 -3.78
C CYS A 50 -7.06 -3.56 -4.39
N ALA A 51 -8.04 -2.83 -3.86
CA ALA A 51 -8.38 -1.48 -4.32
C ALA A 51 -7.19 -0.51 -4.20
N VAL A 52 -6.47 -0.54 -3.07
CA VAL A 52 -5.28 0.29 -2.81
C VAL A 52 -4.18 0.00 -3.82
N LEU A 53 -3.83 -1.27 -4.03
CA LEU A 53 -2.73 -1.61 -4.93
C LEU A 53 -3.09 -1.35 -6.41
N ARG A 54 -4.36 -1.56 -6.81
CA ARG A 54 -4.85 -1.14 -8.14
C ARG A 54 -4.75 0.37 -8.32
N ALA A 55 -5.14 1.12 -7.29
CA ALA A 55 -5.05 2.58 -7.31
C ALA A 55 -3.61 3.08 -7.41
N VAL A 56 -2.66 2.41 -6.74
CA VAL A 56 -1.22 2.68 -6.87
C VAL A 56 -0.76 2.48 -8.31
N LEU A 57 -1.04 1.33 -8.93
CA LEU A 57 -0.63 1.05 -10.32
C LEU A 57 -1.31 1.96 -11.35
N ALA A 58 -2.50 2.47 -11.04
CA ALA A 58 -3.23 3.38 -11.91
C ALA A 58 -2.65 4.80 -11.95
N ILE A 59 -1.82 5.18 -10.97
CA ILE A 59 -1.23 6.52 -10.88
C ILE A 59 0.27 6.39 -11.17
N PRO A 60 0.75 6.84 -12.34
CA PRO A 60 2.14 6.66 -12.76
C PRO A 60 3.19 7.07 -11.72
N ASN A 61 2.92 8.14 -10.96
CA ASN A 61 3.80 8.66 -9.92
C ASN A 61 4.11 7.66 -8.80
N PHE A 62 3.20 6.75 -8.46
CA PHE A 62 3.44 5.74 -7.43
C PHE A 62 4.16 4.48 -7.98
N ARG A 63 4.41 4.43 -9.30
CA ARG A 63 5.13 3.33 -9.95
C ARG A 63 6.63 3.55 -10.04
N TYR A 64 7.12 4.75 -9.74
CA TYR A 64 8.54 5.04 -9.82
C TYR A 64 9.30 4.49 -8.63
N ARG A 65 10.52 4.00 -8.89
CA ARG A 65 11.47 3.47 -7.91
C ARG A 65 12.87 3.96 -8.27
N VAL A 66 13.78 3.95 -7.30
CA VAL A 66 15.21 4.18 -7.50
C VAL A 66 15.92 2.85 -7.33
N PHE A 67 16.58 2.36 -8.37
CA PHE A 67 17.32 1.12 -8.36
C PHE A 67 18.70 1.34 -9.00
N GLU A 68 19.77 1.06 -8.25
CA GLU A 68 21.16 1.24 -8.70
C GLU A 68 21.44 2.68 -9.23
N GLY A 69 20.82 3.68 -8.60
CA GLY A 69 20.97 5.10 -8.98
C GLY A 69 20.06 5.55 -10.14
N GLU A 70 19.31 4.64 -10.74
CA GLU A 70 18.43 4.93 -11.87
C GLU A 70 16.96 4.91 -11.47
N VAL A 71 16.17 5.78 -12.11
CA VAL A 71 14.72 5.79 -11.93
C VAL A 71 14.08 4.75 -12.85
N ILE A 72 13.44 3.76 -12.25
CA ILE A 72 12.70 2.70 -12.96
C ILE A 72 11.20 2.87 -12.73
N GLU A 73 10.40 2.21 -13.56
CA GLU A 73 8.94 2.17 -13.48
C GLU A 73 8.48 0.71 -13.30
N VAL A 74 7.65 0.46 -12.30
CA VAL A 74 7.08 -0.89 -12.05
C VAL A 74 5.70 -1.02 -12.69
N GLU A 75 5.49 -2.07 -13.47
CA GLU A 75 4.21 -2.31 -14.16
C GLU A 75 3.30 -3.26 -13.40
N ARG A 76 3.88 -4.12 -12.57
CA ARG A 76 3.18 -5.10 -11.73
C ARG A 76 3.78 -5.10 -10.34
N LEU A 77 2.91 -5.33 -9.36
CA LEU A 77 3.32 -5.42 -7.97
C LEU A 77 3.45 -6.88 -7.53
N MET A 78 4.29 -7.08 -6.52
CA MET A 78 4.29 -8.23 -5.63
C MET A 78 3.62 -7.82 -4.31
N PRO A 79 2.32 -8.09 -4.13
CA PRO A 79 1.59 -7.73 -2.93
C PRO A 79 2.23 -8.26 -1.64
N SER A 80 2.29 -7.38 -0.65
CA SER A 80 2.71 -7.76 0.69
C SER A 80 2.07 -6.91 1.76
N PHE A 81 1.95 -7.46 2.98
CA PHE A 81 1.37 -6.76 4.12
C PHE A 81 1.80 -7.37 5.45
N THR A 82 1.75 -6.56 6.50
CA THR A 82 2.01 -7.01 7.88
C THR A 82 0.90 -7.92 8.40
N VAL A 83 1.28 -9.00 9.07
CA VAL A 83 0.39 -9.89 9.82
C VAL A 83 0.94 -10.10 11.22
N THR A 84 0.09 -10.47 12.18
CA THR A 84 0.56 -10.91 13.51
C THR A 84 0.61 -12.43 13.55
N ASN A 85 1.69 -13.00 14.10
CA ASN A 85 1.76 -14.44 14.33
C ASN A 85 1.03 -14.87 15.61
N GLN A 86 1.15 -16.15 15.98
CA GLN A 86 0.55 -16.72 17.19
C GLN A 86 1.08 -16.13 18.51
N HIS A 87 2.21 -15.42 18.48
CA HIS A 87 2.80 -14.71 19.62
C HIS A 87 2.44 -13.22 19.66
N HIS A 88 1.60 -12.75 18.73
CA HIS A 88 1.32 -11.33 18.49
C HIS A 88 2.52 -10.52 17.97
N ASP A 89 3.56 -11.20 17.50
CA ASP A 89 4.71 -10.55 16.87
C ASP A 89 4.43 -10.23 15.40
N LEU A 90 5.12 -9.20 14.90
CA LEU A 90 5.06 -8.78 13.51
C LEU A 90 5.65 -9.85 12.59
N ASN A 91 4.89 -10.20 11.55
CA ASN A 91 5.35 -11.00 10.42
C ASN A 91 4.82 -10.40 9.11
N PHE A 92 5.18 -10.99 7.97
CA PHE A 92 4.82 -10.47 6.66
C PHE A 92 4.23 -11.56 5.75
N ALA A 93 3.10 -11.26 5.14
CA ALA A 93 2.53 -12.05 4.05
C ALA A 93 3.03 -11.51 2.71
N LEU A 94 3.32 -12.41 1.78
CA LEU A 94 3.78 -12.13 0.42
C LEU A 94 3.09 -13.08 -0.55
N PHE A 95 2.54 -12.58 -1.65
CA PHE A 95 1.80 -13.40 -2.61
C PHE A 95 1.81 -12.83 -4.02
N ASP A 96 1.46 -13.67 -5.00
CA ASP A 96 1.38 -13.26 -6.40
C ASP A 96 0.08 -12.54 -6.73
N TRP A 97 0.22 -11.42 -7.45
CA TRP A 97 -0.89 -10.62 -7.97
C TRP A 97 -1.87 -11.44 -8.84
N SER A 98 -3.17 -11.11 -8.73
CA SER A 98 -4.19 -11.50 -9.69
C SER A 98 -5.08 -10.31 -10.08
N ASP A 99 -5.45 -10.24 -11.36
CA ASP A 99 -6.39 -9.25 -11.89
C ASP A 99 -7.86 -9.64 -11.60
N ASP A 100 -8.13 -10.89 -11.23
CA ASP A 100 -9.42 -11.31 -10.70
C ASP A 100 -9.48 -11.04 -9.19
N LEU A 101 -10.54 -10.35 -8.75
CA LEU A 101 -10.69 -9.95 -7.35
C LEU A 101 -10.81 -11.15 -6.40
N ARG A 102 -11.52 -12.21 -6.80
CA ARG A 102 -11.75 -13.38 -5.93
C ARG A 102 -10.46 -14.18 -5.77
N GLU A 103 -9.76 -14.41 -6.87
CA GLU A 103 -8.43 -15.05 -6.90
C GLU A 103 -7.42 -14.22 -6.09
N PHE A 104 -7.42 -12.89 -6.24
CA PHE A 104 -6.57 -12.00 -5.46
C PHE A 104 -6.82 -12.15 -3.96
N VAL A 105 -8.10 -12.10 -3.54
CA VAL A 105 -8.48 -12.25 -2.13
C VAL A 105 -8.11 -13.64 -1.61
N ALA A 106 -8.36 -14.70 -2.38
CA ALA A 106 -8.03 -16.07 -1.99
C ALA A 106 -6.51 -16.23 -1.73
N ARG A 107 -5.66 -15.73 -2.65
CA ARG A 107 -4.20 -15.76 -2.48
C ARG A 107 -3.75 -14.93 -1.29
N SER A 108 -4.35 -13.76 -1.10
CA SER A 108 -4.04 -12.88 0.03
C SER A 108 -4.39 -13.53 1.38
N VAL A 109 -5.53 -14.23 1.47
CA VAL A 109 -5.93 -14.99 2.67
C VAL A 109 -4.97 -16.15 2.92
N ALA A 110 -4.63 -16.93 1.89
CA ALA A 110 -3.70 -18.05 2.03
C ALA A 110 -2.32 -17.59 2.53
N ALA A 111 -1.79 -16.48 2.00
CA ALA A 111 -0.52 -15.92 2.44
C ALA A 111 -0.57 -15.35 3.86
N ARG A 112 -1.71 -14.77 4.28
CA ARG A 112 -1.94 -14.39 5.69
C ARG A 112 -1.86 -15.61 6.60
N ASP A 113 -2.59 -16.67 6.25
CA ASP A 113 -2.70 -17.87 7.10
C ASP A 113 -1.34 -18.55 7.25
N GLU A 114 -0.59 -18.68 6.15
CA GLU A 114 0.78 -19.18 6.16
C GLU A 114 1.68 -18.33 7.07
N ALA A 115 1.76 -17.02 6.85
CA ALA A 115 2.64 -16.13 7.61
C ALA A 115 2.24 -16.01 9.10
N SER A 116 0.95 -16.12 9.41
CA SER A 116 0.46 -16.10 10.81
C SER A 116 0.80 -17.38 11.59
N ALA A 117 1.01 -18.49 10.89
CA ALA A 117 1.40 -19.77 11.48
C ALA A 117 2.92 -19.89 11.71
N MET A 118 3.72 -18.99 11.13
CA MET A 118 5.17 -18.96 11.33
C MET A 118 5.54 -18.35 12.69
N GLN A 119 6.45 -19.01 13.42
CA GLN A 119 6.98 -18.48 14.69
C GLN A 119 8.07 -17.43 14.45
N GLU A 120 8.95 -17.68 13.47
CA GLU A 120 9.99 -16.76 13.03
C GLU A 120 9.50 -15.83 11.92
N LEU A 121 10.27 -14.78 11.63
CA LEU A 121 10.02 -13.91 10.47
C LEU A 121 10.01 -14.74 9.18
N ASN A 122 9.04 -14.44 8.32
CA ASN A 122 8.89 -15.09 7.03
C ASN A 122 10.12 -14.84 6.14
N ASP A 123 10.86 -15.92 5.86
CA ASP A 123 12.11 -15.91 5.11
C ASP A 123 11.92 -15.72 3.61
N LYS A 124 10.70 -15.87 3.08
CA LYS A 124 10.38 -15.54 1.68
C LYS A 124 10.78 -14.11 1.33
N TYR A 125 10.70 -13.20 2.30
CA TYR A 125 11.19 -11.83 2.14
C TYR A 125 12.70 -11.75 1.95
N ALA A 126 13.46 -12.54 2.70
CA ALA A 126 14.93 -12.58 2.60
C ALA A 126 15.40 -13.22 1.28
N ALA A 127 14.57 -14.04 0.64
CA ALA A 127 14.88 -14.66 -0.64
C ALA A 127 14.69 -13.71 -1.86
N LEU A 128 14.07 -12.55 -1.68
CA LEU A 128 13.88 -11.59 -2.78
C LEU A 128 15.20 -10.89 -3.13
N SER A 129 15.53 -10.85 -4.42
CA SER A 129 16.62 -10.00 -4.89
C SER A 129 16.30 -8.51 -4.64
N PRO A 130 17.33 -7.64 -4.52
CA PRO A 130 17.13 -6.20 -4.37
C PRO A 130 16.21 -5.59 -5.43
N ARG A 131 16.22 -6.13 -6.66
CA ARG A 131 15.31 -5.69 -7.73
C ARG A 131 13.87 -6.11 -7.46
N GLN A 132 13.63 -7.36 -7.06
CA GLN A 132 12.27 -7.86 -6.79
C GLN A 132 11.62 -7.10 -5.62
N VAL A 133 12.40 -6.66 -4.63
CA VAL A 133 11.89 -5.83 -3.53
C VAL A 133 11.26 -4.53 -4.05
N LYS A 134 11.75 -3.97 -5.17
CA LYS A 134 11.19 -2.74 -5.77
C LYS A 134 9.78 -2.91 -6.33
N ASP A 135 9.37 -4.14 -6.65
CA ASP A 135 8.01 -4.43 -7.14
C ASP A 135 6.97 -4.44 -6.01
N GLN A 136 7.35 -4.11 -4.77
CA GLN A 136 6.41 -4.07 -3.65
C GLN A 136 5.79 -2.67 -3.45
N VAL A 137 4.77 -2.67 -2.60
CA VAL A 137 4.27 -1.52 -1.84
C VAL A 137 4.14 -2.04 -0.41
N PHE A 138 4.72 -1.35 0.56
CA PHE A 138 4.68 -1.81 1.94
C PHE A 138 3.35 -1.44 2.59
N ILE A 139 2.59 -2.45 3.02
CA ILE A 139 1.26 -2.26 3.62
C ILE A 139 1.28 -2.66 5.09
N THR A 140 0.71 -1.80 5.94
CA THR A 140 0.37 -2.18 7.31
C THR A 140 -1.06 -1.79 7.65
N CYS A 141 -1.71 -2.62 8.47
CA CYS A 141 -3.03 -2.33 9.00
C CYS A 141 -2.99 -2.43 10.52
N ILE A 142 -3.50 -1.38 11.18
CA ILE A 142 -3.57 -1.29 12.64
C ILE A 142 -5.06 -1.22 13.02
N PRO A 143 -5.81 -2.33 12.90
CA PRO A 143 -7.27 -2.31 12.91
C PRO A 143 -7.85 -1.89 14.27
N TRP A 144 -7.03 -1.88 15.31
CA TRP A 144 -7.39 -1.43 16.66
C TRP A 144 -7.14 0.06 16.91
N LEU A 145 -6.47 0.82 16.03
CA LEU A 145 -6.21 2.24 16.26
C LEU A 145 -6.94 3.16 15.27
N ASP A 146 -7.43 4.28 15.79
CA ASP A 146 -7.80 5.45 15.01
C ASP A 146 -6.62 6.43 15.00
N PHE A 147 -5.52 6.05 14.33
CA PHE A 147 -4.28 6.81 14.40
C PHE A 147 -4.40 8.16 13.71
N THR A 148 -3.68 9.17 14.21
CA THR A 148 -3.58 10.50 13.60
C THR A 148 -2.22 10.74 12.95
N SER A 149 -1.24 9.88 13.22
CA SER A 149 0.10 9.91 12.65
C SER A 149 0.74 8.52 12.76
N ILE A 150 1.66 8.22 11.85
CA ILE A 150 2.53 7.03 11.86
C ILE A 150 3.87 7.41 11.24
N GLN A 151 4.95 6.86 11.79
CA GLN A 151 6.26 6.86 11.16
C GLN A 151 6.64 5.41 10.84
N HIS A 152 6.96 5.14 9.57
CA HIS A 152 7.40 3.82 9.15
C HIS A 152 8.90 3.63 9.44
N PRO A 153 9.35 2.40 9.75
CA PRO A 153 10.78 2.12 9.78
C PRO A 153 11.39 2.32 8.39
N ALA A 154 12.61 2.85 8.35
CA ALA A 154 13.38 3.02 7.13
C ALA A 154 14.73 2.30 7.29
N ALA A 155 15.03 1.37 6.37
CA ALA A 155 16.34 0.73 6.33
C ALA A 155 17.44 1.74 5.95
N THR A 156 17.10 2.71 5.09
CA THR A 156 17.97 3.82 4.70
C THR A 156 17.11 5.06 4.50
N LEU A 157 17.43 6.15 5.20
CA LEU A 157 16.63 7.38 5.18
C LEU A 157 16.54 8.01 3.79
N GLY A 158 17.62 7.93 3.00
CA GLY A 158 17.69 8.48 1.64
C GLY A 158 17.02 7.65 0.55
N ALA A 159 16.49 6.46 0.85
CA ALA A 159 15.88 5.58 -0.16
C ALA A 159 14.42 5.15 0.13
N PRO A 160 13.48 6.06 0.44
CA PRO A 160 12.06 5.76 0.66
C PRO A 160 11.29 5.69 -0.68
N ASP A 161 11.85 5.03 -1.69
CA ASP A 161 11.29 4.99 -3.05
C ASP A 161 10.15 3.98 -3.21
N ILE A 162 10.11 2.94 -2.37
CA ILE A 162 8.96 2.04 -2.26
C ILE A 162 7.90 2.72 -1.39
N PRO A 163 6.68 2.97 -1.91
CA PRO A 163 5.62 3.57 -1.12
C PRO A 163 5.25 2.68 0.08
N SER A 164 5.04 3.31 1.23
CA SER A 164 4.48 2.66 2.42
C SER A 164 3.12 3.25 2.72
N LEU A 165 2.11 2.40 2.85
CA LEU A 165 0.75 2.80 3.15
C LEU A 165 0.28 2.12 4.42
N ALA A 166 -0.45 2.86 5.25
CA ALA A 166 -1.02 2.36 6.48
C ALA A 166 -2.50 2.70 6.54
N TRP A 167 -3.30 1.84 7.16
CA TRP A 167 -4.64 2.21 7.57
C TRP A 167 -5.04 1.60 8.90
N GLY A 168 -5.98 2.25 9.57
CA GLY A 168 -6.39 1.86 10.91
C GLY A 168 -7.80 1.29 10.94
N ARG A 169 -8.45 1.51 12.08
CA ARG A 169 -9.80 1.04 12.35
C ARG A 169 -10.82 1.63 11.38
N PHE A 170 -11.67 0.75 10.86
CA PHE A 170 -12.86 1.12 10.10
C PHE A 170 -13.91 1.74 11.02
N ARG A 171 -14.48 2.88 10.63
CA ARG A 171 -15.49 3.63 11.37
C ARG A 171 -16.64 4.03 10.46
N ASP A 172 -17.80 4.21 11.05
CA ASP A 172 -18.95 4.77 10.33
C ASP A 172 -18.70 6.27 10.13
N GLY A 173 -18.73 6.69 8.87
CA GLY A 173 -18.63 8.08 8.45
C GLY A 173 -20.01 8.72 8.21
N PRO A 174 -20.05 10.02 7.90
CA PRO A 174 -21.28 10.70 7.54
C PRO A 174 -21.93 10.09 6.29
N ASP A 175 -23.24 10.24 6.15
CA ASP A 175 -24.02 9.82 4.97
C ASP A 175 -23.86 8.33 4.60
N GLY A 176 -23.65 7.47 5.61
CA GLY A 176 -23.50 6.02 5.42
C GLY A 176 -22.17 5.62 4.78
N ARG A 177 -21.17 6.51 4.77
CA ARG A 177 -19.82 6.23 4.27
C ARG A 177 -19.00 5.46 5.29
N LEU A 178 -17.89 4.88 4.83
CA LEU A 178 -16.86 4.33 5.68
C LEU A 178 -15.74 5.36 5.85
N ALA A 179 -15.29 5.59 7.08
CA ALA A 179 -14.13 6.41 7.39
C ALA A 179 -13.03 5.56 8.05
N LEU A 180 -11.77 5.83 7.71
CA LEU A 180 -10.61 5.20 8.36
C LEU A 180 -9.40 6.14 8.34
N PRO A 181 -8.51 6.10 9.35
CA PRO A 181 -7.25 6.80 9.25
C PRO A 181 -6.38 6.11 8.20
N PHE A 182 -5.73 6.91 7.35
CA PHE A 182 -4.94 6.45 6.23
C PHE A 182 -3.65 7.25 6.15
N SER A 183 -2.54 6.56 5.96
CA SER A 183 -1.22 7.18 5.79
C SER A 183 -0.62 6.78 4.46
N VAL A 184 0.05 7.73 3.80
CA VAL A 184 0.83 7.49 2.60
C VAL A 184 2.20 8.11 2.78
N GLN A 185 3.23 7.28 2.77
CA GLN A 185 4.63 7.68 2.65
C GLN A 185 5.14 7.32 1.25
N ALA A 186 5.82 8.26 0.59
CA ALA A 186 6.45 8.05 -0.71
C ALA A 186 7.63 9.00 -0.90
N HIS A 187 8.43 8.77 -1.94
CA HIS A 187 9.49 9.69 -2.37
C HIS A 187 8.89 10.97 -2.98
N HIS A 188 9.21 12.12 -2.40
CA HIS A 188 8.59 13.41 -2.73
C HIS A 188 8.94 13.90 -4.15
N GLY A 189 10.10 13.49 -4.67
CA GLY A 189 10.46 13.64 -6.09
C GLY A 189 9.41 13.06 -7.04
N PHE A 190 8.75 11.97 -6.66
CA PHE A 190 7.72 11.32 -7.49
C PHE A 190 6.31 11.74 -7.12
N VAL A 191 6.02 11.89 -5.83
CA VAL A 191 4.67 12.04 -5.27
C VAL A 191 4.57 13.34 -4.47
N ASP A 192 3.41 13.99 -4.55
CA ASP A 192 3.08 15.20 -3.78
C ASP A 192 1.67 15.00 -3.18
N GLY A 193 1.22 15.94 -2.34
CA GLY A 193 -0.15 15.93 -1.79
C GLY A 193 -1.25 15.79 -2.86
N TYR A 194 -1.06 16.35 -4.05
CA TYR A 194 -2.00 16.18 -5.17
C TYR A 194 -2.12 14.70 -5.62
N HIS A 195 -1.00 14.00 -5.77
CA HIS A 195 -1.00 12.59 -6.17
C HIS A 195 -1.62 11.70 -5.07
N ILE A 196 -1.39 12.04 -3.80
CA ILE A 196 -2.00 11.35 -2.65
C ILE A 196 -3.53 11.56 -2.64
N HIS A 197 -4.00 12.77 -2.97
CA HIS A 197 -5.43 13.03 -3.18
C HIS A 197 -6.02 12.20 -4.34
N LEU A 198 -5.30 12.09 -5.46
CA LEU A 198 -5.73 11.24 -6.58
C LEU A 198 -5.80 9.76 -6.18
N LEU A 199 -4.86 9.29 -5.35
CA LEU A 199 -4.87 7.93 -4.81
C LEU A 199 -6.14 7.68 -3.99
N ALA A 200 -6.48 8.58 -3.05
CA ALA A 200 -7.70 8.48 -2.26
C ALA A 200 -8.96 8.36 -3.14
N ARG A 201 -9.08 9.22 -4.17
CA ARG A 201 -10.20 9.18 -5.12
C ARG A 201 -10.23 7.88 -5.92
N ARG A 202 -9.07 7.39 -6.34
CA ARG A 202 -8.97 6.17 -7.14
C ARG A 202 -9.33 4.94 -6.30
N ILE A 203 -8.95 4.87 -5.02
CA ILE A 203 -9.35 3.80 -4.12
C ILE A 203 -10.87 3.72 -4.01
N ALA A 204 -11.54 4.86 -3.81
CA ALA A 204 -13.00 4.90 -3.76
C ALA A 204 -13.63 4.39 -5.08
N ALA A 205 -13.10 4.81 -6.23
CA ALA A 205 -13.59 4.36 -7.53
C ALA A 205 -13.39 2.86 -7.79
N GLU A 206 -12.27 2.27 -7.34
CA GLU A 206 -12.05 0.82 -7.43
C GLU A 206 -13.09 0.05 -6.58
N LEU A 207 -13.39 0.54 -5.37
CA LEU A 207 -14.40 -0.06 -4.50
C LEU A 207 -15.81 0.04 -5.12
N ASP A 208 -16.18 1.21 -5.63
CA ASP A 208 -17.45 1.38 -6.36
C ASP A 208 -17.54 0.39 -7.54
N GLY A 209 -16.44 0.21 -8.28
CA GLY A 209 -16.36 -0.75 -9.38
C GLY A 209 -16.49 -2.22 -8.96
N PHE A 210 -16.04 -2.60 -7.76
CA PHE A 210 -16.25 -3.96 -7.24
C PHE A 210 -17.71 -4.22 -6.83
N MET A 211 -18.43 -3.18 -6.44
CA MET A 211 -19.80 -3.27 -5.93
C MET A 211 -20.88 -3.11 -7.00
N ALA A 212 -20.51 -2.68 -8.21
CA ALA A 212 -21.38 -2.56 -9.36
C ALA A 212 -21.78 -3.92 -9.93
#